data_AF-Q1L5W4-F1
#
_entry.id   AF-Q1L5W4-F1
#
_cell.length_a   1.000
_cell.length_b   1.000
_cell.length_c   1.000
_cell.angle_alpha   90.00
_cell.angle_beta   90.00
_cell.angle_gamma   90.00
#
_symmetry.space_group_name_H-M   'P 1'
#
loop_
_entity.id
_entity.type
_entity.pdbx_description
1 polymer ?
#
loop_
_entity_poly.entity_id
_entity_poly.type
_entity_poly.pdbx_seq_one_letter_code
_entity_poly.pdbx_strand_id
1 'polypeptide(L)'
;VDFGSIGGKSRISVAVVNAAADSGRGAKAETAATAVVVEEKPMMERRRFQVLPGKPLPFGATATDGGVNFAVFSSNATSATLCLITLSDLPQKRVTVQIFLDPLANKTGDVWHVFLKGDFENMLYGYKFDGKFSPEEGHFFDSSQIVLDPYAKVRINSRGEYGVLGPEDDCWPLMAGMVPSAADQFDWEGDLPLKFPQRDLVIYEMHVRGYTNHESSGIKFPGTYRGVVEKLDHLKELGVNCIELMPCHEFNELEYYSYNSVLV
;
A
#
# COMPACT_ATOMS: atom_id res chain seq x y z
N VAL A 1 33.15 8.58 -6.75
CA VAL A 1 33.28 9.53 -5.62
C VAL A 1 32.56 8.88 -4.45
N ASP A 2 33.25 8.74 -3.32
CA ASP A 2 32.94 7.87 -2.17
C ASP A 2 31.50 7.90 -1.63
N PHE A 3 31.00 6.72 -1.25
CA PHE A 3 29.87 6.54 -0.34
C PHE A 3 30.36 6.56 1.10
N GLY A 4 30.09 7.66 1.81
CA GLY A 4 30.39 7.84 3.23
C GLY A 4 29.31 7.26 4.13
N SER A 5 29.75 6.38 5.03
CA SER A 5 29.04 5.73 6.14
C SER A 5 28.25 6.70 7.04
N ILE A 6 26.98 6.39 7.32
CA ILE A 6 26.20 7.03 8.40
C ILE A 6 26.15 6.04 9.56
N GLY A 7 27.07 6.24 10.52
CA GLY A 7 27.11 5.51 11.77
C GLY A 7 25.95 5.87 12.70
N GLY A 8 25.18 4.86 13.10
CA GLY A 8 24.22 4.96 14.20
C GLY A 8 24.94 5.18 15.52
N LYS A 9 24.59 6.26 16.24
CA LYS A 9 25.09 6.51 17.60
C LYS A 9 24.18 5.86 18.63
N SER A 10 24.60 4.72 19.19
CA SER A 10 24.00 4.16 20.40
C SER A 10 24.46 4.95 21.63
N ARG A 11 23.53 5.40 22.48
CA ARG A 11 23.85 5.99 23.79
C ARG A 11 23.82 4.90 24.86
N ILE A 12 24.98 4.57 25.41
CA ILE A 12 25.13 3.71 26.59
C ILE A 12 24.79 4.56 27.82
N SER A 13 23.83 4.11 28.63
CA SER A 13 23.61 4.69 29.97
C SER A 13 24.10 3.68 31.00
N VAL A 14 25.10 4.08 31.79
CA VAL A 14 25.68 3.28 32.86
C VAL A 14 25.03 3.73 34.16
N ALA A 15 24.30 2.82 34.83
CA ALA A 15 23.84 3.04 36.19
C ALA A 15 24.87 2.46 37.16
N VAL A 16 25.54 3.31 37.94
CA VAL A 16 26.43 2.87 39.03
C VAL A 16 25.58 2.71 40.28
N VAL A 17 25.42 1.47 40.76
CA VAL A 17 24.76 1.18 42.03
C VAL A 17 25.85 1.02 43.09
N ASN A 18 26.04 2.02 43.96
CA ASN A 18 26.93 1.89 45.12
C ASN A 18 26.15 1.29 46.28
N ALA A 19 26.45 0.05 46.65
CA ALA A 19 26.01 -0.51 47.93
C ALA A 19 26.95 -0.01 49.04
N ALA A 20 26.39 0.70 50.03
CA ALA A 20 27.11 1.07 51.23
C ALA A 20 27.23 -0.15 52.17
N ALA A 21 28.45 -0.47 52.61
CA ALA A 21 28.68 -1.43 53.68
C ALA A 21 29.53 -0.79 54.78
N ASP A 22 28.99 -0.86 56.00
CA ASP A 22 29.50 -0.33 57.25
C ASP A 22 30.66 -1.17 57.82
N SER A 23 31.42 -0.54 58.70
CA SER A 23 32.71 -0.87 59.30
C SER A 23 32.82 -2.19 60.09
N GLY A 24 33.98 -2.86 60.00
CA GLY A 24 34.37 -3.95 60.92
C GLY A 24 35.63 -4.74 60.51
N ARG A 25 36.69 -4.66 61.33
CA ARG A 25 38.05 -5.25 61.19
C ARG A 25 38.12 -6.72 60.74
N GLY A 26 39.06 -7.02 59.82
CA GLY A 26 39.67 -8.36 59.66
C GLY A 26 39.99 -8.75 58.22
N ALA A 27 41.24 -9.10 57.93
CA ALA A 27 41.81 -9.35 56.61
C ALA A 27 41.16 -10.48 55.78
N LYS A 28 40.79 -10.17 54.52
CA LYS A 28 41.07 -10.91 53.27
C LYS A 28 40.54 -10.08 52.09
N ALA A 29 41.38 -9.80 51.09
CA ALA A 29 40.94 -9.14 49.86
C ALA A 29 40.23 -10.16 48.96
N GLU A 30 38.91 -10.19 49.01
CA GLU A 30 38.07 -10.83 47.98
C GLU A 30 37.81 -9.81 46.88
N THR A 31 38.25 -10.12 45.66
CA THR A 31 37.90 -9.41 44.44
C THR A 31 36.40 -9.58 44.18
N ALA A 32 35.61 -8.55 44.49
CA ALA A 32 34.20 -8.49 44.14
C ALA A 32 34.06 -8.46 42.60
N ALA A 33 33.53 -9.54 42.03
CA ALA A 33 33.18 -9.60 40.61
C ALA A 33 31.91 -8.79 40.38
N THR A 34 32.05 -7.61 39.75
CA THR A 34 30.92 -6.81 39.29
C THR A 34 30.24 -7.53 38.13
N ALA A 35 29.09 -8.15 38.40
CA ALA A 35 28.22 -8.67 37.35
C ALA A 35 27.49 -7.51 36.66
N VAL A 36 27.88 -7.22 35.42
CA VAL A 36 27.16 -6.29 34.54
C VAL A 36 25.95 -7.03 33.99
N VAL A 37 24.78 -6.84 34.60
CA VAL A 37 23.51 -7.28 34.01
C VAL A 37 23.14 -6.27 32.94
N VAL A 38 23.36 -6.64 31.68
CA VAL A 38 22.86 -5.89 30.52
C VAL A 38 21.39 -6.25 30.36
N GLU A 39 20.50 -5.48 30.98
CA GLU A 39 19.09 -5.50 30.60
C GLU A 39 18.95 -4.82 29.22
N GLU A 40 18.86 -5.63 28.16
CA GLU A 40 18.37 -5.17 26.87
C GLU A 40 16.88 -4.83 27.00
N LYS A 41 16.60 -3.60 27.43
CA LYS A 41 15.25 -3.04 27.34
C LYS A 41 14.94 -2.87 25.85
N PRO A 42 13.90 -3.53 25.29
CA PRO A 42 13.58 -3.35 23.88
C PRO A 42 13.33 -1.87 23.65
N MET A 43 14.13 -1.29 22.75
CA MET A 43 14.01 0.10 22.35
C MET A 43 12.63 0.24 21.71
N MET A 44 11.65 0.77 22.45
CA MET A 44 10.34 1.12 21.91
C MET A 44 10.59 2.08 20.75
N GLU A 45 10.52 1.55 19.53
CA GLU A 45 10.45 2.36 18.32
C GLU A 45 9.37 3.40 18.56
N ARG A 46 9.72 4.69 18.45
CA ARG A 46 8.74 5.76 18.49
C ARG A 46 7.67 5.41 17.45
N ARG A 47 6.46 5.05 17.90
CA ARG A 47 5.37 4.70 16.99
C ARG A 47 5.23 5.82 15.97
N ARG A 48 5.58 5.53 14.72
CA ARG A 48 5.52 6.46 13.57
C ARG A 48 4.10 6.99 13.33
N PHE A 49 3.12 6.25 13.85
CA PHE A 49 1.70 6.55 13.75
C PHE A 49 1.04 6.56 15.13
N GLN A 50 0.17 7.54 15.36
CA GLN A 50 -0.80 7.51 16.45
C GLN A 50 -2.06 6.78 15.94
N VAL A 51 -2.40 5.67 16.60
CA VAL A 51 -3.56 4.84 16.26
C VAL A 51 -4.77 5.29 17.07
N LEU A 52 -5.88 5.55 16.38
CA LEU A 52 -7.17 5.96 16.95
C LEU A 52 -8.29 5.09 16.36
N PRO A 53 -9.47 4.99 17.02
CA PRO A 53 -10.56 4.10 16.58
C PRO A 53 -11.02 4.33 15.13
N GLY A 54 -11.02 5.57 14.65
CA GLY A 54 -11.50 5.92 13.31
C GLY A 54 -13.02 5.83 13.15
N LYS A 55 -13.48 5.76 11.91
CA LYS A 55 -14.91 5.75 11.54
C LYS A 55 -15.17 4.66 10.49
N PRO A 56 -16.35 4.01 10.53
CA PRO A 56 -16.71 2.97 9.56
C PRO A 56 -16.98 3.51 8.15
N LEU A 57 -17.14 4.81 7.98
CA LEU A 57 -17.36 5.45 6.68
C LEU A 57 -16.51 6.71 6.54
N PRO A 58 -16.16 7.09 5.29
CA PRO A 58 -16.39 6.35 4.05
C PRO A 58 -15.50 5.09 3.94
N PHE A 59 -15.87 4.16 3.06
CA PHE A 59 -15.04 2.98 2.75
C PHE A 59 -13.73 3.37 2.05
N GLY A 60 -12.72 2.52 2.21
CA GLY A 60 -11.38 2.71 1.70
C GLY A 60 -10.50 3.58 2.62
N ALA A 61 -9.33 3.94 2.11
CA ALA A 61 -8.49 4.96 2.71
C ALA A 61 -8.98 6.37 2.32
N THR A 62 -9.19 7.22 3.31
CA THR A 62 -9.61 8.62 3.14
C THR A 62 -8.72 9.54 3.96
N ALA A 63 -7.99 10.42 3.27
CA ALA A 63 -7.20 11.47 3.89
C ALA A 63 -8.12 12.49 4.57
N THR A 64 -7.79 12.86 5.80
CA THR A 64 -8.46 13.91 6.57
C THR A 64 -7.40 14.79 7.25
N ASP A 65 -7.81 15.86 7.91
CA ASP A 65 -6.90 16.75 8.63
C ASP A 65 -6.04 15.98 9.65
N GLY A 66 -4.74 15.89 9.36
CA GLY A 66 -3.73 15.28 10.23
C GLY A 66 -3.62 13.76 10.20
N GLY A 67 -4.25 13.05 9.25
CA GLY A 67 -4.10 11.60 9.12
C GLY A 67 -4.98 10.95 8.06
N VAL A 68 -5.10 9.62 8.11
CA VAL A 68 -5.90 8.84 7.17
C VAL A 68 -6.84 7.91 7.93
N ASN A 69 -8.12 7.92 7.55
CA ASN A 69 -9.11 6.94 8.00
C ASN A 69 -9.15 5.78 7.03
N PHE A 70 -9.02 4.58 7.55
CA PHE A 70 -9.13 3.32 6.81
C PHE A 70 -10.42 2.63 7.24
N ALA A 71 -11.25 2.22 6.28
CA ALA A 71 -12.45 1.44 6.57
C ALA A 71 -12.71 0.37 5.50
N VAL A 72 -12.87 -0.88 5.91
CA VAL A 72 -13.05 -2.03 5.01
C VAL A 72 -14.13 -2.97 5.55
N PHE A 73 -14.98 -3.45 4.65
CA PHE A 73 -16.03 -4.40 4.99
C PHE A 73 -15.48 -5.84 5.05
N SER A 74 -15.77 -6.55 6.14
CA SER A 74 -15.57 -8.00 6.23
C SER A 74 -16.40 -8.58 7.38
N SER A 75 -17.51 -9.24 7.04
CA SER A 75 -18.45 -9.84 8.00
C SER A 75 -17.86 -11.06 8.73
N ASN A 76 -17.22 -11.96 7.98
CA ASN A 76 -16.79 -13.27 8.49
C ASN A 76 -15.36 -13.29 9.05
N ALA A 77 -14.62 -12.17 8.98
CA ALA A 77 -13.29 -12.09 9.57
C ALA A 77 -13.38 -12.10 11.11
N THR A 78 -12.50 -12.88 11.74
CA THR A 78 -12.32 -12.92 13.19
C THR A 78 -11.34 -11.84 13.66
N SER A 79 -10.37 -11.48 12.82
CA SER A 79 -9.48 -10.35 13.05
C SER A 79 -9.07 -9.68 11.73
N ALA A 80 -8.67 -8.41 11.83
CA ALA A 80 -8.13 -7.66 10.70
C ALA A 80 -6.83 -6.96 11.12
N THR A 81 -5.85 -6.97 10.23
CA THR A 81 -4.60 -6.22 10.38
C THR A 81 -4.40 -5.33 9.17
N LEU A 82 -4.26 -4.03 9.41
CA LEU A 82 -3.84 -3.07 8.38
C LEU A 82 -2.31 -3.18 8.23
N CYS A 83 -1.86 -3.45 7.01
CA CYS A 83 -0.45 -3.55 6.65
C CYS A 83 -0.06 -2.31 5.84
N LEU A 84 0.91 -1.54 6.33
CA LEU A 84 1.54 -0.44 5.59
C LEU A 84 2.86 -0.92 4.99
N ILE A 85 3.11 -0.56 3.75
CA ILE A 85 4.24 -1.03 2.94
C ILE A 85 4.83 0.18 2.23
N THR A 86 6.12 0.46 2.38
CA THR A 86 6.77 1.49 1.56
C THR A 86 6.97 1.01 0.14
N LEU A 87 7.08 1.92 -0.84
CA LEU A 87 7.39 1.55 -2.23
C LEU A 87 8.66 0.70 -2.36
N SER A 88 9.67 0.92 -1.49
CA SER A 88 10.91 0.14 -1.46
C SER A 88 10.71 -1.31 -1.00
N ASP A 89 9.68 -1.58 -0.21
CA ASP A 89 9.44 -2.86 0.47
C ASP A 89 8.48 -3.75 -0.31
N LEU A 90 7.70 -3.15 -1.22
CA LEU A 90 6.72 -3.83 -2.06
C LEU A 90 7.33 -4.98 -2.89
N PRO A 91 8.49 -4.82 -3.57
CA PRO A 91 9.06 -5.90 -4.38
C PRO A 91 9.45 -7.14 -3.57
N GLN A 92 9.79 -6.98 -2.29
CA GLN A 92 10.13 -8.10 -1.40
C GLN A 92 8.94 -8.57 -0.55
N LYS A 93 7.72 -8.09 -0.85
CA LYS A 93 6.49 -8.41 -0.10
C LYS A 93 6.62 -8.16 1.41
N ARG A 94 7.49 -7.20 1.81
CA ARG A 94 7.80 -6.93 3.22
C ARG A 94 6.83 -5.89 3.77
N VAL A 95 6.16 -6.23 4.87
CA VAL A 95 5.31 -5.26 5.58
C VAL A 95 6.18 -4.35 6.43
N THR A 96 6.08 -3.04 6.22
CA THR A 96 6.84 -2.03 6.97
C THR A 96 6.22 -1.82 8.35
N VAL A 97 4.89 -1.71 8.45
CA VAL A 97 4.17 -1.52 9.72
C VAL A 97 2.89 -2.34 9.71
N GLN A 98 2.62 -3.04 10.81
CA GLN A 98 1.36 -3.77 11.03
C GLN A 98 0.57 -3.11 12.16
N ILE A 99 -0.69 -2.79 11.89
CA ILE A 99 -1.64 -2.27 12.87
C ILE A 99 -2.74 -3.30 13.05
N PHE A 100 -2.78 -3.95 14.21
CA PHE A 100 -3.85 -4.85 14.58
C PHE A 100 -5.12 -4.07 14.93
N LEU A 101 -6.28 -4.46 14.39
CA LEU A 101 -7.55 -3.82 14.66
C LEU A 101 -8.28 -4.62 15.75
N ASP A 102 -8.57 -3.96 16.87
CA ASP A 102 -9.33 -4.56 17.97
C ASP A 102 -10.81 -4.72 17.54
N PRO A 103 -11.39 -5.94 17.54
CA PRO A 103 -12.79 -6.16 17.20
C PRO A 103 -13.79 -5.35 18.05
N LEU A 104 -13.40 -4.90 19.25
CA LEU A 104 -14.26 -4.11 20.14
C LEU A 104 -14.17 -2.61 19.87
N ALA A 105 -12.99 -2.10 19.47
CA ALA A 105 -12.74 -0.67 19.29
C ALA A 105 -12.68 -0.23 17.82
N ASN A 106 -12.32 -1.14 16.92
CA ASN A 106 -12.02 -0.91 15.50
C ASN A 106 -13.00 -1.65 14.57
N LYS A 107 -14.19 -2.01 15.07
CA LYS A 107 -15.24 -2.63 14.25
C LYS A 107 -16.60 -2.06 14.62
N THR A 108 -17.36 -1.62 13.62
CA THR A 108 -18.77 -1.21 13.78
C THR A 108 -19.61 -2.01 12.79
N GLY A 109 -20.50 -2.87 13.30
CA GLY A 109 -21.18 -3.87 12.47
C GLY A 109 -20.16 -4.81 11.83
N ASP A 110 -20.16 -4.89 10.50
CA ASP A 110 -19.22 -5.71 9.71
C ASP A 110 -18.07 -4.90 9.10
N VAL A 111 -17.89 -3.64 9.53
CA VAL A 111 -16.89 -2.73 8.99
C VAL A 111 -15.74 -2.56 9.97
N TRP A 112 -14.56 -2.96 9.55
CA TRP A 112 -13.30 -2.75 10.25
C TRP A 112 -12.79 -1.35 9.93
N HIS A 113 -12.36 -0.60 10.94
CA HIS A 113 -11.90 0.76 10.75
C HIS A 113 -10.82 1.18 11.73
N VAL A 114 -9.92 2.06 11.28
CA VAL A 114 -8.87 2.66 12.10
C VAL A 114 -8.50 4.02 11.54
N PHE A 115 -8.17 4.96 12.42
CA PHE A 115 -7.62 6.25 12.01
C PHE A 115 -6.18 6.36 12.47
N LEU A 116 -5.29 6.69 11.53
CA LEU A 116 -3.87 6.81 11.78
C LEU A 116 -3.43 8.26 11.55
N LYS A 117 -2.87 8.89 12.58
CA LYS A 117 -2.15 10.17 12.41
C LYS A 117 -0.67 9.90 12.23
N GLY A 118 -0.08 10.51 11.23
CA GLY A 118 1.34 10.37 10.91
C GLY A 118 1.61 10.73 9.46
N ASP A 119 2.81 10.40 9.03
CA ASP A 119 3.28 10.66 7.67
C ASP A 119 3.19 9.38 6.83
N PHE A 120 2.48 9.50 5.70
CA PHE A 120 2.22 8.41 4.75
C PHE A 120 2.91 8.64 3.41
N GLU A 121 3.90 9.54 3.35
CA GLU A 121 4.66 9.79 2.13
C GLU A 121 5.20 8.46 1.56
N ASN A 122 4.87 8.19 0.29
CA ASN A 122 5.26 6.98 -0.43
C ASN A 122 4.87 5.66 0.27
N MET A 123 3.75 5.65 1.00
CA MET A 123 3.19 4.45 1.61
C MET A 123 2.03 3.86 0.81
N LEU A 124 2.05 2.54 0.74
CA LEU A 124 0.98 1.68 0.29
C LEU A 124 0.34 0.98 1.49
N TYR A 125 -0.84 0.43 1.27
CA TYR A 125 -1.55 -0.34 2.28
C TYR A 125 -2.29 -1.54 1.69
N GLY A 126 -2.49 -2.54 2.54
CA GLY A 126 -3.36 -3.69 2.31
C GLY A 126 -3.83 -4.25 3.64
N TYR A 127 -4.60 -5.33 3.60
CA TYR A 127 -5.12 -5.96 4.82
C TYR A 127 -4.72 -7.43 4.90
N LYS A 128 -4.55 -7.92 6.12
CA LYS A 128 -4.60 -9.35 6.42
C LYS A 128 -5.87 -9.62 7.21
N PHE A 129 -6.63 -10.61 6.80
CA PHE A 129 -7.82 -11.05 7.52
C PHE A 129 -7.60 -12.46 8.02
N ASP A 130 -7.97 -12.70 9.27
CA ASP A 130 -8.07 -14.03 9.85
C ASP A 130 -9.54 -14.45 9.89
N GLY A 131 -9.79 -15.76 9.85
CA GLY A 131 -11.13 -16.33 9.82
C GLY A 131 -11.14 -17.82 9.52
N LYS A 132 -12.33 -18.38 9.31
CA LYS A 132 -12.49 -19.79 8.97
C LYS A 132 -11.91 -20.06 7.57
N PHE A 133 -11.06 -21.07 7.43
CA PHE A 133 -10.68 -21.63 6.14
C PHE A 133 -11.45 -22.94 5.93
N SER A 134 -12.52 -22.89 5.13
CA SER A 134 -13.36 -24.03 4.78
C SER A 134 -13.90 -23.84 3.36
N PRO A 135 -13.16 -24.31 2.34
CA PRO A 135 -13.56 -24.16 0.94
C PRO A 135 -14.94 -24.75 0.63
N GLU A 136 -15.32 -25.84 1.28
CA GLU A 136 -16.63 -26.49 1.09
C GLU A 136 -17.81 -25.63 1.56
N GLU A 137 -17.59 -24.75 2.52
CA GLU A 137 -18.56 -23.76 2.99
C GLU A 137 -18.38 -22.38 2.33
N GLY A 138 -17.43 -22.25 1.39
CA GLY A 138 -17.12 -20.99 0.70
C GLY A 138 -16.24 -20.02 1.50
N HIS A 139 -15.57 -20.47 2.56
CA HIS A 139 -14.70 -19.63 3.38
C HIS A 139 -13.22 -19.83 3.03
N PHE A 140 -12.53 -18.75 2.64
CA PHE A 140 -11.15 -18.78 2.14
C PHE A 140 -10.22 -17.81 2.89
N PHE A 141 -10.44 -17.59 4.19
CA PHE A 141 -9.59 -16.67 4.97
C PHE A 141 -8.17 -17.24 5.11
N ASP A 142 -7.18 -16.46 4.68
CA ASP A 142 -5.75 -16.78 4.82
C ASP A 142 -5.00 -15.54 5.33
N SER A 143 -4.60 -15.58 6.60
CA SER A 143 -3.88 -14.48 7.25
C SER A 143 -2.43 -14.35 6.80
N SER A 144 -1.91 -15.30 6.02
CA SER A 144 -0.57 -15.18 5.42
C SER A 144 -0.54 -14.21 4.25
N GLN A 145 -1.68 -14.02 3.56
CA GLN A 145 -1.81 -13.18 2.38
C GLN A 145 -2.21 -11.75 2.72
N ILE A 146 -1.62 -10.80 2.02
CA ILE A 146 -2.04 -9.40 2.05
C ILE A 146 -3.03 -9.20 0.91
N VAL A 147 -4.26 -8.85 1.24
CA VAL A 147 -5.32 -8.58 0.28
C VAL A 147 -5.45 -7.08 0.04
N LEU A 148 -5.83 -6.74 -1.18
CA LEU A 148 -6.07 -5.38 -1.62
C LEU A 148 -7.40 -4.86 -1.06
N ASP A 149 -7.44 -3.57 -0.71
CA ASP A 149 -8.70 -2.89 -0.40
C ASP A 149 -9.57 -2.77 -1.67
N PRO A 150 -10.80 -3.30 -1.68
CA PRO A 150 -11.71 -3.15 -2.82
C PRO A 150 -11.95 -1.69 -3.23
N TYR A 151 -11.85 -0.77 -2.27
CA TYR A 151 -12.06 0.66 -2.42
C TYR A 151 -10.75 1.45 -2.64
N ALA A 152 -9.63 0.76 -2.88
CA ALA A 152 -8.37 1.41 -3.24
C ALA A 152 -8.52 2.25 -4.51
N LYS A 153 -8.27 3.56 -4.39
CA LYS A 153 -8.36 4.52 -5.50
C LYS A 153 -7.22 4.38 -6.51
N VAL A 154 -6.03 4.05 -6.02
CA VAL A 154 -4.83 3.79 -6.81
C VAL A 154 -4.26 2.47 -6.32
N ARG A 155 -3.91 1.60 -7.26
CA ARG A 155 -3.37 0.27 -7.00
C ARG A 155 -1.98 0.22 -7.59
N ILE A 156 -1.02 -0.24 -6.80
CA ILE A 156 0.38 -0.37 -7.22
C ILE A 156 0.80 -1.80 -6.94
N ASN A 157 1.40 -2.42 -7.94
CA ASN A 157 2.14 -3.66 -7.80
C ASN A 157 3.63 -3.37 -8.01
N SER A 158 4.47 -4.39 -7.85
CA SER A 158 5.91 -4.25 -8.07
C SER A 158 6.33 -4.27 -9.55
N ARG A 159 5.38 -4.28 -10.50
CA ARG A 159 5.68 -4.16 -11.93
C ARG A 159 5.89 -2.69 -12.27
N GLY A 160 6.97 -2.39 -12.98
CA GLY A 160 7.28 -1.02 -13.40
C GLY A 160 6.72 -0.67 -14.77
N GLU A 161 6.41 -1.67 -15.60
CA GLU A 161 6.08 -1.50 -17.01
C GLU A 161 5.03 -2.52 -17.46
N TYR A 162 4.25 -2.14 -18.48
CA TYR A 162 3.21 -2.99 -19.06
C TYR A 162 3.82 -4.20 -19.77
N GLY A 163 3.35 -5.40 -19.44
CA GLY A 163 3.76 -6.65 -20.06
C GLY A 163 5.07 -7.23 -19.52
N VAL A 164 5.60 -6.67 -18.42
CA VAL A 164 6.82 -7.15 -17.76
C VAL A 164 6.43 -7.94 -16.50
N LEU A 165 7.03 -9.12 -16.31
CA LEU A 165 6.81 -9.93 -15.11
C LEU A 165 7.29 -9.22 -13.84
N GLY A 166 6.72 -9.59 -12.70
CA GLY A 166 7.20 -9.15 -11.39
C GLY A 166 8.55 -9.77 -11.03
N PRO A 167 9.11 -9.38 -9.87
CA PRO A 167 10.27 -10.06 -9.29
C PRO A 167 10.06 -11.57 -9.22
N GLU A 168 11.11 -12.35 -9.47
CA GLU A 168 11.05 -13.82 -9.49
C GLU A 168 10.08 -14.42 -10.52
N ASP A 169 9.88 -13.72 -11.65
CA ASP A 169 8.96 -14.11 -12.73
C ASP A 169 7.50 -14.27 -12.26
N ASP A 170 7.13 -13.58 -11.18
CA ASP A 170 5.79 -13.62 -10.61
C ASP A 170 4.79 -12.88 -11.52
N CYS A 171 3.79 -13.59 -12.02
CA CYS A 171 2.69 -13.00 -12.80
C CYS A 171 1.63 -12.33 -11.92
N TRP A 172 1.60 -12.64 -10.62
CA TRP A 172 0.71 -12.07 -9.62
C TRP A 172 1.48 -11.48 -8.42
N PRO A 173 2.39 -10.51 -8.67
CA PRO A 173 3.10 -9.85 -7.59
C PRO A 173 2.12 -9.13 -6.66
N LEU A 174 2.55 -8.91 -5.41
CA LEU A 174 1.74 -8.22 -4.42
C LEU A 174 1.27 -6.86 -4.95
N MET A 175 -0.03 -6.66 -4.90
CA MET A 175 -0.69 -5.39 -5.22
C MET A 175 -1.23 -4.77 -3.94
N ALA A 176 -0.96 -3.48 -3.75
CA ALA A 176 -1.40 -2.71 -2.59
C ALA A 176 -2.01 -1.38 -3.04
N GLY A 177 -2.88 -0.82 -2.21
CA GLY A 177 -3.47 0.49 -2.46
C GLY A 177 -2.49 1.61 -2.09
N MET A 178 -2.43 2.70 -2.86
CA MET A 178 -1.70 3.89 -2.41
C MET A 178 -2.48 4.61 -1.33
N VAL A 179 -1.81 5.01 -0.25
CA VAL A 179 -2.42 5.85 0.78
C VAL A 179 -2.62 7.26 0.20
N PRO A 180 -3.86 7.80 0.19
CA PRO A 180 -4.11 9.11 -0.39
C PRO A 180 -3.53 10.23 0.48
N SER A 181 -3.11 11.31 -0.16
CA SER A 181 -2.75 12.56 0.49
C SER A 181 -3.88 13.59 0.36
N ALA A 182 -4.04 14.44 1.38
CA ALA A 182 -4.99 15.56 1.30
C ALA A 182 -4.60 16.60 0.23
N ALA A 183 -3.33 16.58 -0.20
CA ALA A 183 -2.81 17.44 -1.26
C ALA A 183 -3.16 16.95 -2.68
N ASP A 184 -3.72 15.74 -2.84
CA ASP A 184 -3.99 15.12 -4.15
C ASP A 184 -5.24 15.68 -4.86
N GLN A 185 -5.54 16.97 -4.67
CA GLN A 185 -6.66 17.61 -5.35
C GLN A 185 -6.26 17.98 -6.77
N PHE A 186 -6.99 17.43 -7.75
CA PHE A 186 -6.82 17.77 -9.16
C PHE A 186 -7.54 19.08 -9.48
N ASP A 187 -6.85 20.02 -10.14
CA ASP A 187 -7.47 21.24 -10.67
C ASP A 187 -8.19 20.91 -11.98
N TRP A 188 -9.52 20.88 -11.92
CA TRP A 188 -10.36 20.58 -13.08
C TRP A 188 -10.51 21.76 -14.03
N GLU A 189 -10.06 22.97 -13.65
CA GLU A 189 -10.19 24.19 -14.47
C GLU A 189 -11.65 24.47 -14.93
N GLY A 190 -12.63 24.00 -14.16
CA GLY A 190 -14.05 24.14 -14.45
C GLY A 190 -14.64 23.09 -15.42
N ASP A 191 -13.90 22.02 -15.74
CA ASP A 191 -14.41 20.89 -16.52
C ASP A 191 -15.66 20.27 -15.86
N LEU A 192 -16.67 20.00 -16.68
CA LEU A 192 -17.96 19.46 -16.25
C LEU A 192 -18.47 18.45 -17.29
N PRO A 193 -19.20 17.40 -16.87
CA PRO A 193 -19.81 16.45 -17.80
C PRO A 193 -20.68 17.16 -18.85
N LEU A 194 -20.41 16.91 -20.13
CA LEU A 194 -21.06 17.58 -21.28
C LEU A 194 -22.57 17.26 -21.42
N LYS A 195 -23.03 16.13 -20.88
CA LYS A 195 -24.45 15.72 -20.84
C LYS A 195 -25.18 15.78 -22.20
N PHE A 196 -24.53 15.32 -23.27
CA PHE A 196 -25.19 15.18 -24.58
C PHE A 196 -26.42 14.28 -24.50
N PRO A 197 -27.52 14.60 -25.20
CA PRO A 197 -28.65 13.68 -25.35
C PRO A 197 -28.19 12.40 -26.04
N GLN A 198 -28.62 11.25 -25.54
CA GLN A 198 -28.18 9.94 -26.06
C GLN A 198 -28.44 9.77 -27.57
N ARG A 199 -29.54 10.34 -28.08
CA ARG A 199 -29.91 10.30 -29.50
C ARG A 199 -28.92 11.03 -30.43
N ASP A 200 -28.10 11.92 -29.88
CA ASP A 200 -27.15 12.74 -30.63
C ASP A 200 -25.71 12.18 -30.52
N LEU A 201 -25.51 11.03 -29.85
CA LEU A 201 -24.19 10.42 -29.66
C LEU A 201 -23.72 9.69 -30.91
N VAL A 202 -22.45 9.92 -31.25
CA VAL A 202 -21.66 9.14 -32.20
C VAL A 202 -20.49 8.58 -31.39
N ILE A 203 -20.56 7.29 -31.10
CA ILE A 203 -19.66 6.61 -30.15
C ILE A 203 -18.50 5.97 -30.92
N TYR A 204 -17.29 6.16 -30.40
CA TYR A 204 -16.07 5.49 -30.85
C TYR A 204 -15.53 4.60 -29.73
N GLU A 205 -15.63 3.29 -29.90
CA GLU A 205 -15.05 2.31 -28.99
C GLU A 205 -13.53 2.23 -29.19
N MET A 206 -12.74 2.33 -28.12
CA MET A 206 -11.29 2.30 -28.22
C MET A 206 -10.58 1.63 -27.04
N HIS A 207 -9.48 0.96 -27.35
CA HIS A 207 -8.50 0.50 -26.37
C HIS A 207 -7.42 1.57 -26.17
N VAL A 208 -7.22 2.04 -24.93
CA VAL A 208 -6.26 3.12 -24.60
C VAL A 208 -4.86 2.82 -25.14
N ARG A 209 -4.34 1.62 -24.85
CA ARG A 209 -3.03 1.18 -25.35
C ARG A 209 -3.01 1.08 -26.88
N GLY A 210 -3.89 0.27 -27.46
CA GLY A 210 -3.91 0.01 -28.92
C GLY A 210 -4.02 1.26 -29.78
N TYR A 211 -4.72 2.30 -29.33
CA TYR A 211 -4.95 3.52 -30.11
C TYR A 211 -3.67 4.26 -30.51
N THR A 212 -2.64 4.25 -29.65
CA THR A 212 -1.41 5.01 -29.90
C THR A 212 -0.12 4.21 -29.76
N ASN A 213 -0.18 2.89 -29.57
CA ASN A 213 1.02 2.08 -29.34
C ASN A 213 1.85 1.80 -30.60
N HIS A 214 1.28 2.00 -31.80
CA HIS A 214 2.03 1.80 -33.05
C HIS A 214 2.99 2.96 -33.32
N GLU A 215 4.16 2.69 -33.90
CA GLU A 215 5.20 3.69 -34.20
C GLU A 215 4.69 4.83 -35.08
N SER A 216 3.74 4.54 -35.99
CA SER A 216 3.10 5.55 -36.85
C SER A 216 2.29 6.59 -36.10
N SER A 217 2.02 6.40 -34.81
CA SER A 217 1.38 7.43 -33.97
C SER A 217 2.26 8.68 -33.86
N GLY A 218 3.58 8.52 -33.85
CA GLY A 218 4.55 9.61 -33.79
C GLY A 218 4.49 10.44 -32.50
N ILE A 219 3.95 9.89 -31.41
CA ILE A 219 3.79 10.60 -30.12
C ILE A 219 4.89 10.22 -29.11
N LYS A 220 5.03 11.03 -28.06
CA LYS A 220 6.07 10.83 -27.04
C LYS A 220 5.75 9.70 -26.06
N PHE A 221 4.47 9.45 -25.78
CA PHE A 221 4.02 8.48 -24.76
C PHE A 221 3.04 7.45 -25.35
N PRO A 222 3.50 6.56 -26.25
CA PRO A 222 2.66 5.57 -26.92
C PRO A 222 1.95 4.65 -25.94
N GLY A 223 0.67 4.39 -26.21
CA GLY A 223 -0.14 3.44 -25.45
C GLY A 223 -0.53 3.87 -24.03
N THR A 224 -0.50 5.18 -23.75
CA THR A 224 -0.86 5.76 -22.44
C THR A 224 -2.04 6.72 -22.55
N TYR A 225 -2.68 7.06 -21.43
CA TYR A 225 -3.73 8.09 -21.38
C TYR A 225 -3.24 9.44 -21.94
N ARG A 226 -2.00 9.84 -21.63
CA ARG A 226 -1.38 11.06 -22.17
C ARG A 226 -1.20 11.00 -23.67
N GLY A 227 -0.83 9.83 -24.19
CA GLY A 227 -0.73 9.62 -25.64
C GLY A 227 -2.06 9.75 -26.36
N VAL A 228 -3.16 9.30 -25.74
CA VAL A 228 -4.51 9.51 -26.28
C VAL A 228 -4.85 11.01 -26.37
N VAL A 229 -4.51 11.80 -25.34
CA VAL A 229 -4.72 13.26 -25.34
C VAL A 229 -4.05 13.94 -26.54
N GLU A 230 -2.83 13.53 -26.90
CA GLU A 230 -2.09 14.05 -28.08
C GLU A 230 -2.78 13.74 -29.43
N LYS A 231 -3.78 12.85 -29.45
CA LYS A 231 -4.49 12.40 -30.67
C LYS A 231 -6.00 12.63 -30.60
N LEU A 232 -6.49 13.47 -29.69
CA LEU A 232 -7.92 13.81 -29.61
C LEU A 232 -8.41 14.63 -30.81
N ASP A 233 -7.55 15.46 -31.41
CA ASP A 233 -7.92 16.25 -32.60
C ASP A 233 -8.36 15.36 -33.77
N HIS A 234 -7.73 14.20 -33.96
CA HIS A 234 -8.13 13.22 -34.96
C HIS A 234 -9.58 12.72 -34.74
N LEU A 235 -9.98 12.46 -33.49
CA LEU A 235 -11.34 12.01 -33.18
C LEU A 235 -12.36 13.13 -33.37
N LYS A 236 -11.96 14.37 -33.10
CA LYS A 236 -12.76 15.55 -33.37
C LYS A 236 -12.97 15.77 -34.86
N GLU A 237 -11.93 15.61 -35.68
CA GLU A 237 -12.00 15.69 -37.15
C GLU A 237 -12.85 14.56 -37.74
N LEU A 238 -12.79 13.36 -37.15
CA LEU A 238 -13.65 12.24 -37.51
C LEU A 238 -15.14 12.52 -37.25
N GLY A 239 -15.45 13.48 -36.37
CA GLY A 239 -16.82 13.88 -36.01
C GLY A 239 -17.41 13.07 -34.85
N VAL A 240 -16.59 12.34 -34.09
CA VAL A 240 -16.99 11.61 -32.89
C VAL A 240 -17.23 12.60 -31.75
N ASN A 241 -18.26 12.37 -30.94
CA ASN A 241 -18.55 13.18 -29.75
C ASN A 241 -18.56 12.39 -28.43
N CYS A 242 -18.41 11.07 -28.50
CA CYS A 242 -18.34 10.19 -27.34
C CYS A 242 -17.31 9.10 -27.57
N ILE A 243 -16.40 8.92 -26.61
CA ILE A 243 -15.41 7.86 -26.60
C ILE A 243 -15.84 6.81 -25.58
N GLU A 244 -15.96 5.57 -26.02
CA GLU A 244 -16.20 4.43 -25.14
C GLU A 244 -14.87 3.70 -24.93
N LEU A 245 -14.32 3.79 -23.72
CA LEU A 245 -13.07 3.11 -23.39
C LEU A 245 -13.34 1.64 -23.06
N MET A 246 -12.56 0.74 -23.66
CA MET A 246 -12.37 -0.62 -23.14
C MET A 246 -11.89 -0.56 -21.67
N PRO A 247 -12.02 -1.66 -20.89
CA PRO A 247 -11.80 -1.64 -19.43
C PRO A 247 -10.56 -0.85 -19.00
N CYS A 248 -10.80 0.23 -18.26
CA CYS A 248 -9.78 1.18 -17.79
C CYS A 248 -9.54 1.10 -16.27
N HIS A 249 -10.24 0.19 -15.58
CA HIS A 249 -9.91 -0.19 -14.21
C HIS A 249 -8.67 -1.09 -14.20
N GLU A 250 -7.94 -1.11 -13.09
CA GLU A 250 -6.76 -1.97 -12.92
C GLU A 250 -7.09 -3.45 -13.20
N PHE A 251 -6.31 -4.07 -14.09
CA PHE A 251 -6.36 -5.49 -14.41
C PHE A 251 -4.94 -6.02 -14.65
N ASN A 252 -4.77 -7.35 -14.58
CA ASN A 252 -3.50 -8.00 -14.86
C ASN A 252 -3.42 -8.41 -16.34
N GLU A 253 -2.65 -7.68 -17.12
CA GLU A 253 -2.43 -7.95 -18.55
C GLU A 253 -1.68 -9.27 -18.82
N LEU A 254 -1.02 -9.82 -17.80
CA LEU A 254 -0.28 -11.07 -17.83
C LEU A 254 -1.03 -12.24 -17.17
N GLU A 255 -2.33 -12.10 -16.88
CA GLU A 255 -3.14 -13.17 -16.26
C GLU A 255 -3.04 -14.50 -17.02
N TYR A 256 -2.96 -14.44 -18.35
CA TYR A 256 -2.80 -15.62 -19.23
C TYR A 256 -1.36 -15.85 -19.67
N TYR A 257 -0.36 -15.36 -18.93
CA TYR A 257 1.04 -15.68 -19.17
C TYR A 257 1.30 -17.16 -18.82
N SER A 258 0.83 -18.06 -19.67
CA SER A 258 1.18 -19.47 -19.63
C SER A 258 2.49 -19.66 -20.38
N TYR A 259 3.47 -20.26 -19.72
CA TYR A 259 4.63 -20.87 -20.38
C TYR A 259 4.11 -21.73 -21.55
N ASN A 260 4.42 -21.33 -22.78
CA ASN A 260 4.06 -22.12 -23.95
C ASN A 260 4.97 -23.35 -23.95
N SER A 261 4.47 -24.48 -23.43
CA SER A 261 5.23 -25.73 -23.25
C SER A 261 5.68 -26.39 -24.56
N VAL A 262 5.40 -25.76 -25.71
CA VAL A 262 5.71 -26.28 -27.06
C VAL A 262 6.94 -25.58 -27.69
N LEU A 263 7.56 -24.60 -27.00
CA LEU A 263 8.73 -23.86 -27.51
C LEU A 263 10.03 -24.12 -26.72
N VAL A 264 10.29 -25.38 -26.32
CA VAL A 264 11.61 -25.82 -25.83
C VAL A 264 12.27 -26.73 -26.86
#